data_AF-A0A9W8JC71-F1
#
_entry.id   AF-A0A9W8JC71-F1
#
_cell.length_a   1.000
_cell.length_b   1.000
_cell.length_c   1.000
_cell.angle_alpha   90.00
_cell.angle_beta   90.00
_cell.angle_gamma   90.00
#
_symmetry.space_group_name_H-M   'P 1'
#
loop_
_entity.id
_entity.type
_entity.pdbx_description
1 polymer ?
#
loop_
_entity_poly.entity_id
_entity_poly.type
_entity_poly.pdbx_seq_one_letter_code
_entity_poly.pdbx_strand_id
1 'polypeptide(L)'
;MRTASPTQDSMDVDLPAYRQVTPAPNALHMVRTTTFCLSRSKSPIDSMTLLDILKDVLNSYLDEQPSNPFSKMGLDGLRAFVDDNPELKQSLEQVLKDYNQNQIDTVRNQLNIIYSFFLNPFSAAQLTNPTAEYSWKVRYVGDVAKALSSYLHGVANEATLNLYARYASIVQSSGTGKSRAVDEMSKEHFVIPINLRAPGTTGYPPPDEILQSFLCRTGQGTQDDRYSLFCAFLQALFQTTVLALDNGLGLDSGEGEFNDNDRPEEIASKFRKHMSSGMSANGHGPYRIGFYKLVTDEMNKVGCCFLSI
;
A
#
# COMPACT_ATOMS: atom_id res chain seq x y z
N MET A 1 14.01 -38.44 -47.18
CA MET A 1 14.28 -39.55 -46.25
C MET A 1 15.07 -38.99 -45.07
N ARG A 2 14.52 -39.11 -43.85
CA ARG A 2 15.10 -38.78 -42.51
C ARG A 2 15.38 -37.28 -42.25
N THR A 3 14.49 -36.52 -41.59
CA THR A 3 14.19 -36.41 -40.14
C THR A 3 15.33 -35.88 -39.27
N ALA A 4 15.21 -34.62 -38.84
CA ALA A 4 15.69 -34.15 -37.55
C ALA A 4 14.75 -33.03 -37.05
N SER A 5 13.94 -33.36 -36.06
CA SER A 5 13.01 -32.46 -35.35
C SER A 5 13.79 -31.57 -34.39
N PRO A 6 13.46 -30.29 -34.22
CA PRO A 6 13.81 -29.55 -33.02
C PRO A 6 12.75 -29.83 -31.94
N THR A 7 13.20 -30.28 -30.78
CA THR A 7 12.44 -30.39 -29.55
C THR A 7 11.86 -29.01 -29.18
N GLN A 8 10.54 -28.87 -29.33
CA GLN A 8 9.75 -27.86 -28.65
C GLN A 8 9.62 -28.27 -27.18
N ASP A 9 10.43 -27.69 -26.30
CA ASP A 9 10.07 -27.56 -24.89
C ASP A 9 9.25 -26.28 -24.76
N SER A 10 7.93 -26.40 -24.94
CA SER A 10 6.97 -25.39 -24.51
C SER A 10 6.90 -25.44 -22.99
N MET A 11 7.58 -24.51 -22.32
CA MET A 11 7.20 -24.15 -20.95
C MET A 11 5.86 -23.41 -21.03
N ASP A 12 4.77 -24.17 -21.02
CA ASP A 12 3.46 -23.69 -20.61
C ASP A 12 3.58 -23.28 -19.14
N VAL A 13 3.86 -22.01 -18.91
CA VAL A 13 3.69 -21.39 -17.60
C VAL A 13 2.20 -21.11 -17.48
N ASP A 14 1.49 -22.07 -16.86
CA ASP A 14 0.13 -21.87 -16.36
C ASP A 14 0.13 -20.63 -15.43
N LEU A 15 -0.26 -19.49 -15.99
CA LEU A 15 -0.58 -18.29 -15.22
C LEU A 15 -1.91 -18.57 -14.50
N PRO A 16 -1.95 -18.63 -13.16
CA PRO A 16 -3.20 -18.84 -12.46
C PRO A 16 -4.11 -17.64 -12.71
N ALA A 17 -5.28 -17.92 -13.28
CA ALA A 17 -6.34 -16.96 -13.51
C ALA A 17 -6.63 -16.15 -12.24
N TYR A 18 -6.60 -14.83 -12.40
CA TYR A 18 -6.85 -13.84 -11.36
C TYR A 18 -8.27 -14.04 -10.81
N ARG A 19 -8.38 -14.73 -9.67
CA ARG A 19 -9.65 -14.92 -8.95
C ARG A 19 -9.99 -13.59 -8.29
N GLN A 20 -11.13 -13.01 -8.67
CA GLN A 20 -11.78 -11.94 -7.90
C GLN A 20 -11.82 -12.36 -6.42
N VAL A 21 -11.55 -11.44 -5.51
CA VAL A 21 -11.55 -11.66 -4.06
C VAL A 21 -12.97 -12.05 -3.64
N THR A 22 -13.28 -13.33 -3.70
CA THR A 22 -14.38 -13.92 -2.98
C THR A 22 -14.04 -13.85 -1.49
N PRO A 23 -15.00 -13.52 -0.60
CA PRO A 23 -14.75 -13.58 0.83
C PRO A 23 -14.19 -14.96 1.17
N ALA A 24 -13.13 -15.00 1.97
CA ALA A 24 -12.52 -16.26 2.39
C ALA A 24 -13.65 -17.17 2.90
N PRO A 25 -13.72 -18.45 2.47
CA PRO A 25 -14.81 -19.37 2.80
C PRO A 25 -15.20 -19.38 4.30
N ASN A 26 -14.23 -19.07 5.14
CA ASN A 26 -14.33 -19.02 6.60
C ASN A 26 -15.15 -17.81 7.10
N ALA A 27 -15.03 -16.62 6.50
CA ALA A 27 -15.76 -15.43 6.94
C ALA A 27 -17.27 -15.58 6.75
N LEU A 28 -17.69 -16.13 5.60
CA LEU A 28 -19.11 -16.33 5.29
C LEU A 28 -19.77 -17.31 6.27
N HIS A 29 -19.06 -18.36 6.69
CA HIS A 29 -19.58 -19.29 7.67
C HIS A 29 -19.64 -18.65 9.07
N MET A 30 -18.65 -17.87 9.48
CA MET A 30 -18.71 -17.12 10.75
C MET A 30 -19.90 -16.15 10.79
N VAL A 31 -20.17 -15.43 9.69
CA VAL A 31 -21.35 -14.56 9.55
C VAL A 31 -22.65 -15.35 9.71
N ARG A 32 -22.76 -16.52 9.08
CA ARG A 32 -23.93 -17.40 9.19
C ARG A 32 -24.13 -17.91 10.61
N THR A 33 -23.08 -18.41 11.25
CA THR A 33 -23.12 -18.89 12.64
C THR A 33 -23.57 -17.78 13.59
N THR A 34 -23.01 -16.59 13.43
CA THR A 34 -23.34 -15.43 14.27
C THR A 34 -24.78 -14.99 14.06
N THR A 35 -25.23 -14.87 12.81
CA THR A 35 -26.62 -14.52 12.50
C THR A 35 -27.60 -15.55 13.09
N PHE A 36 -27.22 -16.83 13.11
CA PHE A 36 -28.01 -17.90 13.72
C PHE A 36 -28.03 -17.83 15.26
N CYS A 37 -26.91 -17.51 15.91
CA CYS A 37 -26.87 -17.27 17.36
C CYS A 37 -27.70 -16.03 17.73
N LEU A 38 -27.61 -14.97 16.92
CA LEU A 38 -28.40 -13.76 17.07
C LEU A 38 -29.90 -14.06 16.93
N SER A 39 -30.34 -14.87 15.96
CA SER A 39 -31.77 -15.19 15.81
C SER A 39 -32.36 -16.02 16.95
N ARG A 40 -31.51 -16.69 17.75
CA ARG A 40 -31.90 -17.42 18.97
C ARG A 40 -31.87 -16.56 20.24
N SER A 41 -31.27 -15.37 20.16
CA SER A 41 -31.19 -14.44 21.27
C SER A 41 -32.48 -13.63 21.38
N LYS A 42 -32.87 -13.24 22.59
CA LYS A 42 -34.03 -12.36 22.78
C LYS A 42 -33.65 -10.95 22.34
N SER A 43 -34.50 -10.32 21.53
CA SER A 43 -34.38 -8.90 21.21
C SER A 43 -35.00 -8.04 22.34
N PRO A 44 -34.39 -6.92 22.74
CA PRO A 44 -33.14 -6.36 22.21
C PRO A 44 -31.90 -7.07 22.74
N ILE A 45 -30.84 -7.11 21.93
CA ILE A 45 -29.53 -7.61 22.34
C ILE A 45 -28.65 -6.45 22.83
N ASP A 46 -27.89 -6.68 23.90
CA ASP A 46 -26.90 -5.73 24.40
C ASP A 46 -25.49 -5.98 23.82
N SER A 47 -24.59 -5.02 24.03
CA SER A 47 -23.22 -5.08 23.50
C SER A 47 -22.40 -6.23 24.06
N MET A 48 -22.63 -6.64 25.31
CA MET A 48 -21.87 -7.73 25.93
C MET A 48 -22.27 -9.07 25.33
N THR A 49 -23.57 -9.31 25.17
CA THR A 49 -24.12 -10.50 24.54
C THR A 49 -23.63 -10.64 23.09
N LEU A 50 -23.56 -9.53 22.34
CA LEU A 50 -22.99 -9.55 20.98
C LEU A 50 -21.50 -9.92 20.99
N LEU A 51 -20.70 -9.35 21.90
CA LEU A 51 -19.27 -9.67 22.01
C LEU A 51 -19.03 -11.13 22.42
N ASP A 52 -19.85 -11.67 23.32
CA ASP A 52 -19.79 -13.08 23.73
C ASP A 52 -20.04 -14.00 22.52
N ILE A 53 -21.11 -13.75 21.75
CA ILE A 53 -21.42 -14.51 20.54
C ILE A 53 -20.27 -14.43 19.54
N LEU A 54 -19.73 -13.22 19.29
CA LEU A 54 -18.60 -13.05 18.39
C LEU A 54 -17.37 -13.82 18.86
N LYS A 55 -17.10 -13.81 20.17
CA LYS A 55 -15.96 -14.50 20.77
C LYS A 55 -16.08 -16.01 20.64
N ASP A 56 -17.27 -16.56 20.89
CA ASP A 56 -17.51 -18.00 20.74
C ASP A 56 -17.29 -18.46 19.30
N VAL A 57 -17.82 -17.70 18.33
CA VAL A 57 -17.58 -17.98 16.91
C VAL A 57 -16.11 -17.79 16.54
N LEU A 58 -15.41 -16.79 17.09
CA LEU A 58 -13.98 -16.63 16.86
C LEU A 58 -13.18 -17.81 17.39
N ASN A 59 -13.45 -18.29 18.60
CA ASN A 59 -12.75 -19.42 19.19
C ASN A 59 -12.94 -20.69 18.35
N SER A 60 -14.18 -20.99 17.95
CA SER A 60 -14.46 -22.19 17.14
C SER A 60 -13.72 -22.21 15.79
N TYR A 61 -13.26 -21.05 15.33
CA TYR A 61 -12.52 -20.89 14.08
C TYR A 61 -11.01 -20.72 14.25
N LEU A 62 -10.59 -20.05 15.31
CA LEU A 62 -9.19 -19.68 15.54
C LEU A 62 -8.43 -20.74 16.34
N ASP A 63 -9.11 -21.71 16.96
CA ASP A 63 -8.48 -22.89 17.56
C ASP A 63 -7.67 -23.69 16.52
N GLU A 64 -8.06 -23.62 15.24
CA GLU A 64 -7.34 -24.21 14.12
C GLU A 64 -6.17 -23.33 13.60
N GLN A 65 -6.01 -22.10 14.12
CA GLN A 65 -5.01 -21.11 13.69
C GLN A 65 -4.22 -20.50 14.86
N PRO A 66 -3.32 -21.28 15.51
CA PRO A 66 -2.63 -20.87 16.73
C PRO A 66 -1.67 -19.67 16.54
N SER A 67 -1.36 -19.30 15.30
CA SER A 67 -0.57 -18.11 14.95
C SER A 67 -1.39 -16.81 14.92
N ASN A 68 -2.73 -16.88 14.97
CA ASN A 68 -3.57 -15.69 14.98
C ASN A 68 -3.54 -15.04 16.38
N PRO A 69 -3.26 -13.72 16.51
CA PRO A 69 -3.17 -13.04 17.81
C PRO A 69 -4.46 -13.10 18.63
N PHE A 70 -5.62 -13.27 17.99
CA PHE A 70 -6.92 -13.35 18.65
C PHE A 70 -7.26 -14.74 19.21
N SER A 71 -6.52 -15.78 18.83
CA SER A 71 -6.73 -17.16 19.32
C SER A 71 -6.56 -17.28 20.83
N LYS A 72 -5.64 -16.52 21.42
CA LYS A 72 -5.35 -16.52 22.87
C LYS A 72 -6.01 -15.36 23.63
N MET A 73 -6.69 -14.47 22.93
CA MET A 73 -7.30 -13.28 23.53
C MET A 73 -8.53 -13.68 24.33
N GLY A 74 -8.62 -13.35 25.62
CA GLY A 74 -9.84 -13.55 26.41
C GLY A 74 -10.95 -12.56 26.04
N LEU A 75 -12.15 -12.73 26.58
CA LEU A 75 -13.27 -11.80 26.38
C LEU A 75 -12.94 -10.38 26.84
N ASP A 76 -12.31 -10.22 28.00
CA ASP A 76 -11.86 -8.91 28.51
C ASP A 76 -10.83 -8.26 27.59
N GLY A 77 -9.93 -9.07 27.01
CA GLY A 77 -8.96 -8.61 26.03
C GLY A 77 -9.62 -8.17 24.72
N LEU A 78 -10.64 -8.91 24.26
CA LEU A 78 -11.42 -8.55 23.09
C LEU A 78 -12.20 -7.25 23.31
N ARG A 79 -12.76 -7.07 24.50
CA ARG A 79 -13.46 -5.84 24.88
C ARG A 79 -12.51 -4.64 24.88
N ALA A 80 -11.37 -4.74 25.58
CA ALA A 80 -10.37 -3.68 25.58
C ALA A 80 -9.90 -3.34 24.16
N PHE A 81 -9.67 -4.37 23.34
CA PHE A 81 -9.31 -4.19 21.94
C PHE A 81 -10.40 -3.44 21.14
N VAL A 82 -11.68 -3.79 21.31
CA VAL A 82 -12.78 -3.07 20.64
C VAL A 82 -12.87 -1.61 21.11
N ASP A 83 -12.69 -1.36 22.41
CA ASP A 83 -12.70 0.00 22.96
C ASP A 83 -11.55 0.86 22.40
N ASP A 84 -10.40 0.25 22.14
CA ASP A 84 -9.23 0.91 21.52
C ASP A 84 -9.36 1.07 19.99
N ASN A 85 -10.40 0.51 19.35
CA ASN A 85 -10.62 0.55 17.90
C ASN A 85 -11.98 1.19 17.55
N PRO A 86 -12.04 2.53 17.34
CA PRO A 86 -13.31 3.25 17.21
C PRO A 86 -14.15 2.83 15.99
N GLU A 87 -13.53 2.43 14.88
CA GLU A 87 -14.23 1.93 13.69
C GLU A 87 -14.90 0.58 13.96
N LEU A 88 -14.19 -0.34 14.61
CA LEU A 88 -14.72 -1.64 15.00
C LEU A 88 -15.87 -1.48 16.00
N LYS A 89 -15.71 -0.56 16.96
CA LYS A 89 -16.75 -0.19 17.92
C LYS A 89 -17.99 0.38 17.20
N GLN A 90 -17.81 1.29 16.26
CA GLN A 90 -18.91 1.85 15.46
C GLN A 90 -19.62 0.77 14.64
N SER A 91 -18.88 -0.14 14.00
CA SER A 91 -19.48 -1.27 13.26
C SER A 91 -20.29 -2.20 14.18
N LEU A 92 -19.81 -2.47 15.40
CA LEU A 92 -20.55 -3.26 16.39
C LEU A 92 -21.81 -2.56 16.87
N GLU A 93 -21.73 -1.26 17.17
CA GLU A 93 -22.90 -0.45 17.53
C GLU A 93 -23.93 -0.42 16.39
N GLN A 94 -23.47 -0.37 15.13
CA GLN A 94 -24.32 -0.43 13.96
C GLN A 94 -24.99 -1.82 13.81
N VAL A 95 -24.26 -2.92 14.06
CA VAL A 95 -24.84 -4.28 14.12
C VAL A 95 -25.95 -4.36 15.17
N LEU A 96 -25.73 -3.83 16.37
CA LEU A 96 -26.73 -3.81 17.44
C LEU A 96 -27.98 -3.05 17.00
N LYS A 97 -27.79 -1.86 16.43
CA LYS A 97 -28.89 -1.02 15.94
C LYS A 97 -29.69 -1.72 14.85
N ASP A 98 -29.01 -2.27 13.85
CA ASP A 98 -29.64 -2.91 12.70
C ASP A 98 -30.35 -4.22 13.07
N TYR A 99 -29.77 -5.00 13.99
CA TYR A 99 -30.40 -6.20 14.51
C TYR A 99 -31.69 -5.86 15.28
N ASN A 100 -31.65 -4.86 16.15
CA ASN A 100 -32.84 -4.41 16.89
C ASN A 100 -33.92 -3.81 15.97
N GLN A 101 -33.54 -3.33 14.77
CA GLN A 101 -34.43 -2.87 13.72
C GLN A 101 -34.81 -3.97 12.70
N ASN A 102 -34.44 -5.22 12.96
CA ASN A 102 -34.71 -6.38 12.10
C ASN A 102 -34.14 -6.27 10.67
N GLN A 103 -33.03 -5.54 10.49
CA GLN A 103 -32.33 -5.37 9.21
C GLN A 103 -31.25 -6.44 9.00
N ILE A 104 -31.68 -7.69 8.84
CA ILE A 104 -30.78 -8.85 8.83
C ILE A 104 -29.71 -8.81 7.73
N ASP A 105 -30.02 -8.27 6.55
CA ASP A 105 -29.03 -8.18 5.47
C ASP A 105 -27.93 -7.15 5.77
N THR A 106 -28.29 -6.03 6.41
CA THR A 106 -27.31 -5.03 6.89
C THR A 106 -26.42 -5.63 7.98
N VAL A 107 -27.01 -6.38 8.92
CA VAL A 107 -26.27 -7.12 9.96
C VAL A 107 -25.26 -8.08 9.34
N ARG A 108 -25.65 -8.87 8.33
CA ARG A 108 -24.74 -9.80 7.65
C ARG A 108 -23.57 -9.07 6.99
N ASN A 109 -23.83 -7.94 6.34
CA ASN A 109 -22.79 -7.14 5.69
C ASN A 109 -21.78 -6.60 6.71
N GLN A 110 -22.27 -6.06 7.83
CA GLN A 110 -21.41 -5.55 8.90
C GLN A 110 -20.60 -6.67 9.58
N LEU A 111 -21.22 -7.81 9.86
CA LEU A 111 -20.52 -8.99 10.40
C LEU A 111 -19.43 -9.49 9.44
N ASN A 112 -19.65 -9.42 8.13
CA ASN A 112 -18.62 -9.82 7.16
C ASN A 112 -17.39 -8.90 7.24
N ILE A 113 -17.59 -7.59 7.41
CA ILE A 113 -16.52 -6.61 7.64
C ILE A 113 -15.76 -6.96 8.93
N ILE A 114 -16.50 -7.16 10.03
CA ILE A 114 -15.94 -7.50 11.34
C ILE A 114 -15.12 -8.80 11.28
N TYR A 115 -15.62 -9.86 10.65
CA TYR A 115 -14.90 -11.13 10.56
C TYR A 115 -13.70 -11.08 9.61
N SER A 116 -13.79 -10.30 8.54
CA SER A 116 -12.63 -10.06 7.67
C SER A 116 -11.47 -9.41 8.44
N PHE A 117 -11.79 -8.55 9.42
CA PHE A 117 -10.82 -7.92 10.30
C PHE A 117 -10.09 -8.95 11.18
N PHE A 118 -10.84 -9.84 11.85
CA PHE A 118 -10.27 -10.85 12.75
C PHE A 118 -9.54 -12.00 12.06
N LEU A 119 -9.98 -12.39 10.86
CA LEU A 119 -9.32 -13.44 10.08
C LEU A 119 -8.03 -12.94 9.41
N ASN A 120 -7.94 -11.64 9.12
CA ASN A 120 -6.74 -11.02 8.56
C ASN A 120 -6.31 -9.78 9.37
N PRO A 121 -5.80 -9.95 10.61
CA PRO A 121 -5.36 -8.84 11.46
C PRO A 121 -4.35 -7.92 10.77
N PHE A 122 -3.53 -8.47 9.88
CA PHE A 122 -2.55 -7.72 9.09
C PHE A 122 -3.18 -6.84 7.99
N SER A 123 -4.38 -7.15 7.52
CA SER A 123 -5.17 -6.31 6.61
C SER A 123 -6.00 -5.27 7.37
N ALA A 124 -6.36 -5.58 8.61
CA ALA A 124 -7.13 -4.75 9.53
C ALA A 124 -6.32 -3.62 10.18
N ALA A 125 -5.05 -3.86 10.53
CA ALA A 125 -4.11 -2.83 10.95
C ALA A 125 -3.79 -1.80 9.83
N GLN A 126 -4.29 -2.02 8.61
CA GLN A 126 -4.20 -1.10 7.47
C GLN A 126 -5.43 -0.17 7.36
N LEU A 127 -6.51 -0.46 8.08
CA LEU A 127 -7.72 0.40 8.13
C LEU A 127 -7.52 1.59 9.06
N THR A 128 -6.72 1.44 10.12
CA THR A 128 -6.32 2.56 10.96
C THR A 128 -5.02 3.21 10.44
N ASN A 129 -5.19 4.24 9.61
CA ASN A 129 -4.16 5.20 9.18
C ASN A 129 -3.07 5.56 10.22
N PRO A 130 -3.34 5.68 11.54
CA PRO A 130 -2.28 5.94 12.53
C PRO A 130 -1.19 4.88 12.61
N THR A 131 -1.46 3.59 12.39
CA THR A 131 -0.46 2.52 12.58
C THR A 131 0.60 2.53 11.48
N ALA A 132 0.16 2.67 10.22
CA ALA A 132 1.05 2.74 9.08
C ALA A 132 1.88 4.03 9.11
N GLU A 133 1.27 5.18 9.40
CA GLU A 133 2.00 6.45 9.58
C GLU A 133 2.97 6.39 10.77
N TYR A 134 2.56 5.79 11.90
CA TYR A 134 3.42 5.62 13.07
C TYR A 134 4.64 4.75 12.78
N SER A 135 4.48 3.71 11.96
CA SER A 135 5.61 2.88 11.52
C SER A 135 6.70 3.67 10.78
N TRP A 136 6.35 4.84 10.21
CA TRP A 136 7.31 5.76 9.60
C TRP A 136 8.11 6.60 10.59
N LYS A 137 7.55 6.82 11.79
CA LYS A 137 8.12 7.64 12.87
C LYS A 137 9.03 6.83 13.80
N VAL A 138 8.78 5.53 13.93
CA VAL A 138 9.62 4.64 14.75
C VAL A 138 10.85 4.14 14.00
N ARG A 139 11.84 3.67 14.76
CA ARG A 139 13.05 3.04 14.21
C ARG A 139 12.69 1.81 13.36
N TYR A 140 13.28 1.72 12.16
CA TYR A 140 13.19 0.54 11.32
C TYR A 140 13.94 -0.64 11.94
N VAL A 141 13.34 -1.84 11.90
CA VAL A 141 13.91 -3.07 12.46
C VAL A 141 14.11 -4.09 11.35
N GLY A 142 15.30 -4.70 11.32
CA GLY A 142 15.71 -5.69 10.34
C GLY A 142 16.64 -5.13 9.26
N ASP A 143 17.16 -6.03 8.41
CA ASP A 143 18.18 -5.72 7.40
C ASP A 143 17.65 -5.77 5.96
N VAL A 144 16.33 -5.77 5.75
CA VAL A 144 15.72 -5.88 4.41
C VAL A 144 16.15 -4.74 3.50
N ALA A 145 16.26 -3.52 4.01
CA ALA A 145 16.73 -2.36 3.24
C ALA A 145 18.17 -2.55 2.72
N LYS A 146 19.06 -3.11 3.55
CA LYS A 146 20.45 -3.43 3.18
C LYS A 146 20.51 -4.57 2.18
N ALA A 147 19.70 -5.61 2.39
CA ALA A 147 19.60 -6.74 1.46
C ALA A 147 19.09 -6.28 0.08
N LEU A 148 18.09 -5.39 0.05
CA LEU A 148 17.59 -4.78 -1.17
C LEU A 148 18.66 -3.96 -1.89
N SER A 149 19.38 -3.10 -1.16
CA SER A 149 20.49 -2.31 -1.73
C SER A 149 21.59 -3.22 -2.31
N SER A 150 22.01 -4.23 -1.55
CA SER A 150 23.03 -5.20 -1.99
C SER A 150 22.60 -5.95 -3.25
N TYR A 151 21.32 -6.35 -3.32
CA TYR A 151 20.74 -6.99 -4.51
C TYR A 151 20.77 -6.05 -5.72
N LEU A 152 20.28 -4.81 -5.57
CA LEU A 152 20.26 -3.83 -6.66
C LEU A 152 21.67 -3.48 -7.15
N HIS A 153 22.64 -3.39 -6.23
CA HIS A 153 24.04 -3.14 -6.58
C HIS A 153 24.66 -4.32 -7.34
N GLY A 154 24.36 -5.56 -6.93
CA GLY A 154 24.77 -6.75 -7.67
C GLY A 154 24.23 -6.74 -9.11
N VAL A 155 22.93 -6.51 -9.27
CA VAL A 155 22.29 -6.42 -10.60
C VAL A 155 22.87 -5.28 -11.45
N ALA A 156 23.22 -4.14 -10.84
CA ALA A 156 23.79 -3.00 -11.55
C ALA A 156 25.23 -3.24 -12.02
N ASN A 157 26.03 -3.98 -11.25
CA ASN A 157 27.45 -4.23 -11.51
C ASN A 157 27.71 -5.45 -12.39
N GLU A 158 26.74 -6.34 -12.56
CA GLU A 158 26.83 -7.44 -13.50
C GLU A 158 26.72 -6.93 -14.96
N ALA A 159 27.82 -6.34 -15.44
CA ALA A 159 28.01 -5.92 -16.83
C ALA A 159 27.83 -7.05 -17.86
N THR A 160 27.72 -8.30 -17.39
CA THR A 160 27.59 -9.52 -18.17
C THR A 160 26.15 -9.98 -18.37
N LEU A 161 25.17 -9.45 -17.63
CA LEU A 161 23.78 -9.78 -17.88
C LEU A 161 23.26 -8.89 -19.02
N ASN A 162 22.96 -9.50 -20.17
CA ASN A 162 22.18 -8.89 -21.25
C ASN A 162 20.72 -8.64 -20.77
N LEU A 163 20.55 -7.82 -19.74
CA LEU A 163 19.24 -7.48 -19.20
C LEU A 163 18.56 -6.51 -20.16
N TYR A 164 17.33 -6.86 -20.54
CA TYR A 164 16.45 -5.98 -21.31
C TYR A 164 16.20 -4.64 -20.59
N ALA A 165 16.02 -4.68 -19.26
CA ALA A 165 15.84 -3.49 -18.43
C ALA A 165 16.31 -3.74 -16.99
N ARG A 166 16.83 -2.69 -16.33
CA ARG A 166 17.23 -2.72 -14.92
C ARG A 166 16.03 -2.39 -14.03
N TYR A 167 15.21 -3.40 -13.72
CA TYR A 167 14.09 -3.26 -12.80
C TYR A 167 14.05 -4.44 -11.82
N ALA A 168 13.51 -4.19 -10.63
CA ALA A 168 13.27 -5.19 -9.61
C ALA A 168 11.81 -5.07 -9.15
N SER A 169 11.10 -6.20 -9.06
CA SER A 169 9.74 -6.24 -8.54
C SER A 169 9.72 -6.84 -7.13
N ILE A 170 9.06 -6.15 -6.20
CA ILE A 170 8.83 -6.64 -4.83
C ILE A 170 7.34 -6.96 -4.71
N VAL A 171 6.98 -8.23 -4.91
CA VAL A 171 5.58 -8.69 -4.87
C VAL A 171 5.32 -9.41 -3.55
N GLN A 172 4.54 -8.79 -2.67
CA GLN A 172 4.11 -9.36 -1.39
C GLN A 172 2.75 -8.78 -0.99
N SER A 173 2.07 -9.41 -0.03
CA SER A 173 0.82 -8.90 0.56
C SER A 173 0.95 -7.46 1.06
N SER A 174 -0.16 -6.70 1.06
CA SER A 174 -0.17 -5.33 1.60
C SER A 174 0.32 -5.32 3.05
N GLY A 175 0.94 -4.21 3.49
CA GLY A 175 1.38 -4.03 4.88
C GLY A 175 2.65 -4.76 5.30
N THR A 176 3.32 -5.53 4.42
CA THR A 176 4.57 -6.24 4.75
C THR A 176 5.81 -5.34 4.85
N GLY A 177 5.65 -4.01 4.83
CA GLY A 177 6.77 -3.07 4.96
C GLY A 177 7.57 -2.85 3.68
N LYS A 178 7.07 -3.20 2.49
CA LYS A 178 7.75 -2.95 1.20
C LYS A 178 8.15 -1.50 0.99
N SER A 179 7.17 -0.59 1.02
CA SER A 179 7.43 0.85 0.86
C SER A 179 8.29 1.40 1.98
N ARG A 180 8.20 0.81 3.19
CA ARG A 180 9.05 1.17 4.33
C ARG A 180 10.50 0.74 4.13
N ALA A 181 10.75 -0.44 3.52
CA ALA A 181 12.10 -0.90 3.20
C ALA A 181 12.77 -0.01 2.15
N VAL A 182 12.03 0.44 1.13
CA VAL A 182 12.52 1.40 0.12
C VAL A 182 12.78 2.77 0.76
N ASP A 183 11.87 3.24 1.63
CA ASP A 183 12.06 4.46 2.40
C ASP A 183 13.29 4.39 3.33
N GLU A 184 13.55 3.25 3.96
CA GLU A 184 14.74 3.06 4.78
C GLU A 184 16.02 3.08 3.94
N MET A 185 16.01 2.38 2.79
CA MET A 185 17.13 2.40 1.84
C MET A 185 17.42 3.83 1.34
N SER A 186 16.38 4.66 1.20
CA SER A 186 16.52 6.05 0.73
C SER A 186 17.29 6.97 1.68
N LYS A 187 17.59 6.52 2.91
CA LYS A 187 18.45 7.27 3.83
C LYS A 187 19.92 7.28 3.42
N GLU A 188 20.35 6.27 2.66
CA GLU A 188 21.73 6.08 2.24
C GLU A 188 21.87 6.12 0.70
N HIS A 189 20.80 5.79 -0.02
CA HIS A 189 20.76 5.78 -1.49
C HIS A 189 19.78 6.82 -2.02
N PHE A 190 20.16 7.52 -3.09
CA PHE A 190 19.29 8.51 -3.70
C PHE A 190 18.07 7.83 -4.34
N VAL A 191 16.86 8.16 -3.85
CA VAL A 191 15.59 7.58 -4.31
C VAL A 191 14.59 8.71 -4.58
N ILE A 192 13.93 8.66 -5.74
CA ILE A 192 12.79 9.51 -6.07
C ILE A 192 11.50 8.69 -5.85
N PRO A 193 10.79 8.86 -4.73
CA PRO A 193 9.66 8.00 -4.37
C PRO A 193 8.41 8.40 -5.14
N ILE A 194 7.88 7.50 -5.98
CA ILE A 194 6.64 7.69 -6.73
C ILE A 194 5.60 6.65 -6.28
N ASN A 195 4.38 7.12 -5.99
CA ASN A 195 3.25 6.27 -5.61
C ASN A 195 2.03 6.53 -6.52
N LEU A 196 1.77 5.61 -7.44
CA LEU A 196 0.69 5.70 -8.42
C LEU A 196 -0.60 4.97 -7.98
N ARG A 197 -0.77 4.71 -6.68
CA ARG A 197 -2.00 4.10 -6.18
C ARG A 197 -3.21 4.97 -6.54
N ALA A 198 -4.35 4.34 -6.84
CA ALA A 198 -5.55 5.07 -7.23
C ALA A 198 -5.98 6.08 -6.15
N PRO A 199 -6.44 7.29 -6.52
CA PRO A 199 -6.95 8.27 -5.57
C PRO A 199 -8.06 7.70 -4.69
N GLY A 200 -8.12 8.13 -3.43
CA GLY A 200 -9.13 7.65 -2.46
C GLY A 200 -8.90 6.23 -1.92
N THR A 201 -7.80 5.56 -2.29
CA THR A 201 -7.41 4.30 -1.66
C THR A 201 -6.65 4.54 -0.35
N THR A 202 -6.81 3.63 0.61
CA THR A 202 -6.12 3.71 1.90
C THR A 202 -4.67 3.22 1.79
N GLY A 203 -3.82 3.65 2.72
CA GLY A 203 -2.47 3.12 2.91
C GLY A 203 -1.38 4.20 2.90
N TYR A 204 -0.25 3.88 3.55
CA TYR A 204 0.88 4.77 3.71
C TYR A 204 2.12 4.26 2.94
N PRO A 205 2.86 5.12 2.21
CA PRO A 205 2.60 6.55 1.98
C PRO A 205 1.31 6.79 1.15
N PRO A 206 0.73 8.01 1.21
CA PRO A 206 -0.40 8.41 0.38
C PRO A 206 -0.01 8.43 -1.13
N PRO A 207 -0.98 8.49 -2.05
CA PRO A 207 -0.72 8.55 -3.49
C PRO A 207 -0.21 9.93 -3.94
N ASP A 208 0.62 9.95 -4.98
CA ASP A 208 1.01 11.16 -5.71
C ASP A 208 -0.08 11.50 -6.74
N GLU A 209 -1.21 12.05 -6.27
CA GLU A 209 -2.44 12.18 -7.06
C GLU A 209 -2.27 12.93 -8.39
N ILE A 210 -1.48 14.02 -8.39
CA ILE A 210 -1.18 14.79 -9.59
C ILE A 210 -0.49 13.87 -10.61
N LEU A 211 0.58 13.21 -10.20
CA LEU A 211 1.38 12.38 -11.09
C LEU A 211 0.58 11.14 -11.55
N GLN A 212 -0.18 10.52 -10.66
CA GLN A 212 -1.08 9.42 -10.99
C GLN A 212 -2.10 9.84 -12.05
N SER A 213 -2.73 11.00 -11.89
CA SER A 213 -3.73 11.51 -12.84
C SER A 213 -3.14 11.80 -14.21
N PHE A 214 -1.84 12.12 -14.29
CA PHE A 214 -1.14 12.33 -15.56
C PHE A 214 -0.66 11.03 -16.21
N LEU A 215 0.03 10.15 -15.46
CA LEU A 215 0.62 8.92 -16.01
C LEU A 215 -0.43 7.83 -16.26
N CYS A 216 -1.43 7.71 -15.39
CA CYS A 216 -2.47 6.69 -15.46
C CYS A 216 -3.72 7.14 -16.21
N ARG A 217 -3.69 8.30 -16.88
CA ARG A 217 -4.79 8.80 -17.71
C ARG A 217 -5.09 7.76 -18.80
N THR A 218 -6.17 7.00 -18.62
CA THR A 218 -6.67 6.01 -19.59
C THR A 218 -7.45 6.76 -20.67
N GLY A 219 -6.88 6.87 -21.86
CA GLY A 219 -7.42 7.67 -22.96
C GLY A 219 -6.51 7.60 -24.19
N GLN A 220 -7.12 7.79 -25.36
CA GLN A 220 -6.60 7.50 -26.70
C GLN A 220 -5.14 7.93 -26.90
N GLY A 221 -4.34 6.99 -27.39
CA GLY A 221 -2.95 7.18 -27.76
C GLY A 221 -2.37 5.85 -28.21
N THR A 222 -1.48 5.90 -29.19
CA THR A 222 -0.69 4.77 -29.66
C THR A 222 0.34 4.35 -28.60
N GLN A 223 1.02 3.23 -28.83
CA GLN A 223 2.17 2.84 -28.02
C GLN A 223 3.28 3.91 -28.07
N ASP A 224 3.46 4.57 -29.21
CA ASP A 224 4.46 5.61 -29.41
C ASP A 224 4.15 6.89 -28.61
N ASP A 225 2.87 7.24 -28.51
CA ASP A 225 2.42 8.35 -27.65
C ASP A 225 2.76 8.07 -26.18
N ARG A 226 2.59 6.82 -25.74
CA ARG A 226 2.92 6.40 -24.37
C ARG A 226 4.43 6.40 -24.15
N TYR A 227 5.21 5.92 -25.11
CA TYR A 227 6.67 5.97 -25.05
C TYR A 227 7.15 7.42 -24.92
N SER A 228 6.68 8.31 -25.79
CA SER A 228 7.01 9.74 -25.78
C SER A 228 6.62 10.41 -24.46
N LEU A 229 5.44 10.08 -23.92
CA LEU A 229 5.00 10.56 -22.61
C LEU A 229 5.96 10.13 -21.49
N PHE A 230 6.39 8.88 -21.47
CA PHE A 230 7.34 8.39 -20.45
C PHE A 230 8.74 8.99 -20.63
N CYS A 231 9.20 9.21 -21.86
CA CYS A 231 10.45 9.93 -22.11
C CYS A 231 10.38 11.38 -21.59
N ALA A 232 9.31 12.10 -21.91
CA ALA A 232 9.06 13.45 -21.42
C ALA A 232 8.96 13.48 -19.88
N PHE A 233 8.29 12.48 -19.28
CA PHE A 233 8.22 12.32 -17.83
C PHE A 233 9.59 12.15 -17.20
N LEU A 234 10.40 11.20 -17.68
CA LEU A 234 11.73 10.94 -17.11
C LEU A 234 12.66 12.15 -17.26
N GLN A 235 12.60 12.83 -18.40
CA GLN A 235 13.35 14.07 -18.62
C GLN A 235 12.94 15.15 -17.62
N ALA A 236 11.64 15.44 -17.52
CA ALA A 236 11.11 16.44 -16.59
C ALA A 236 11.42 16.08 -15.12
N LEU A 237 11.32 14.79 -14.77
CA LEU A 237 11.63 14.28 -13.44
C LEU A 237 13.09 14.55 -13.07
N PHE A 238 14.04 14.20 -13.95
CA PHE A 238 15.45 14.40 -13.69
C PHE A 238 15.85 15.88 -13.70
N GLN A 239 15.32 16.69 -14.62
CA GLN A 239 15.56 18.14 -14.64
C GLN A 239 15.05 18.81 -13.37
N THR A 240 13.83 18.49 -12.94
CA THR A 240 13.26 19.02 -11.68
C THR A 240 14.05 18.54 -10.47
N THR A 241 14.59 17.31 -10.52
CA THR A 241 15.45 16.79 -9.46
C THR A 241 16.77 17.57 -9.37
N VAL A 242 17.42 17.85 -10.50
CA VAL A 242 18.63 18.68 -10.52
C VAL A 242 18.34 20.06 -9.94
N LEU A 243 17.26 20.71 -10.39
CA LEU A 243 16.84 22.00 -9.83
C LEU A 243 16.54 21.92 -8.32
N ALA A 244 16.02 20.80 -7.82
CA ALA A 244 15.82 20.58 -6.39
C ALA A 244 17.15 20.58 -5.63
N LEU A 245 18.14 19.85 -6.16
CA LEU A 245 19.47 19.72 -5.57
C LEU A 245 20.28 21.02 -5.65
N ASP A 246 20.01 21.86 -6.65
CA ASP A 246 20.59 23.20 -6.77
C ASP A 246 19.85 24.26 -5.93
N ASN A 247 18.89 23.85 -5.09
CA ASN A 247 17.99 24.71 -4.31
C ASN A 247 17.17 25.70 -5.19
N GLY A 248 17.01 25.41 -6.47
CA GLY A 248 16.40 26.28 -7.48
C GLY A 248 14.88 26.17 -7.64
N LEU A 249 14.21 25.28 -6.88
CA LEU A 249 12.75 25.11 -6.98
C LEU A 249 11.93 26.20 -6.29
N GLY A 250 12.54 26.94 -5.36
CA GLY A 250 11.80 27.92 -4.54
C GLY A 250 10.71 27.27 -3.66
N LEU A 251 10.87 25.99 -3.33
CA LEU A 251 9.97 25.24 -2.45
C LEU A 251 10.61 25.11 -1.07
N ASP A 252 9.85 25.44 -0.03
CA ASP A 252 10.29 25.26 1.36
C ASP A 252 9.69 23.98 1.94
N SER A 253 10.54 23.11 2.48
CA SER A 253 10.15 21.90 3.21
C SER A 253 10.36 22.03 4.72
N GLY A 254 10.98 23.10 5.20
CA GLY A 254 11.51 23.24 6.55
C GLY A 254 12.78 22.41 6.81
N GLU A 255 13.29 21.68 5.82
CA GLU A 255 14.56 20.96 5.90
C GLU A 255 15.70 21.82 5.33
N GLY A 256 16.93 21.59 5.80
CA GLY A 256 18.09 22.36 5.36
C GLY A 256 18.38 22.23 3.85
N GLU A 257 19.04 23.25 3.30
CA GLU A 257 19.48 23.30 1.91
C GLU A 257 20.54 22.22 1.58
N PHE A 258 20.63 21.90 0.29
CA PHE A 258 21.70 21.06 -0.26
C PHE A 258 22.98 21.90 -0.42
N ASN A 259 24.13 21.33 -0.09
CA ASN A 259 25.43 21.96 -0.27
C ASN A 259 26.30 21.15 -1.23
N ASP A 260 27.17 21.82 -1.98
CA ASP A 260 28.13 21.18 -2.90
C ASP A 260 29.10 20.21 -2.20
N ASN A 261 29.32 20.39 -0.89
CA ASN A 261 30.19 19.54 -0.09
C ASN A 261 29.46 18.37 0.59
N ASP A 262 28.13 18.27 0.44
CA ASP A 262 27.37 17.16 1.00
C ASP A 262 27.80 15.86 0.31
N ARG A 263 28.02 14.81 1.11
CA ARG A 263 28.30 13.48 0.59
C ARG A 263 27.06 12.91 -0.12
N PRO A 264 27.21 11.97 -1.07
CA PRO A 264 26.06 11.35 -1.74
C PRO A 264 25.00 10.79 -0.80
N GLU A 265 25.39 10.19 0.32
CA GLU A 265 24.47 9.66 1.32
C GLU A 265 23.74 10.77 2.09
N GLU A 266 24.42 11.91 2.32
CA GLU A 266 23.82 13.08 2.96
C GLU A 266 22.80 13.74 2.03
N ILE A 267 23.12 13.85 0.74
CA ILE A 267 22.19 14.32 -0.31
C ILE A 267 20.96 13.42 -0.36
N ALA A 268 21.15 12.09 -0.41
CA ALA A 268 20.07 11.12 -0.40
C ALA A 268 19.15 11.28 0.83
N SER A 269 19.76 11.33 2.02
CA SER A 269 19.03 11.52 3.28
C SER A 269 18.27 12.84 3.33
N LYS A 270 18.88 13.95 2.91
CA LYS A 270 18.23 15.27 2.82
C LYS A 270 17.07 15.23 1.84
N PHE A 271 17.27 14.73 0.62
CA PHE A 271 16.22 14.64 -0.38
C PHE A 271 15.03 13.81 0.10
N ARG A 272 15.28 12.67 0.75
CA ARG A 272 14.23 11.88 1.43
C ARG A 272 13.44 12.73 2.43
N LYS A 273 14.14 13.48 3.31
CA LYS A 273 13.49 14.32 4.33
C LYS A 273 12.61 15.39 3.68
N HIS A 274 13.13 16.12 2.69
CA HIS A 274 12.37 17.08 1.89
C HIS A 274 11.09 16.45 1.31
N MET A 275 11.20 15.27 0.69
CA MET A 275 10.07 14.54 0.09
C MET A 275 9.08 13.93 1.09
N SER A 276 9.48 13.81 2.36
CA SER A 276 8.66 13.23 3.43
C SER A 276 8.15 14.27 4.43
N SER A 277 8.67 15.49 4.39
CA SER A 277 8.27 16.58 5.28
C SER A 277 6.78 16.87 5.12
N GLY A 278 6.07 17.02 6.24
CA GLY A 278 4.62 17.24 6.28
C GLY A 278 3.76 16.07 5.79
N MET A 279 4.34 14.89 5.51
CA MET A 279 3.57 13.73 5.04
C MET A 279 2.71 13.12 6.15
N SER A 280 1.44 12.91 5.85
CA SER A 280 0.47 12.26 6.74
C SER A 280 -0.33 11.19 5.99
N ALA A 281 -1.15 10.45 6.73
CA ALA A 281 -2.20 9.59 6.21
C ALA A 281 -3.07 10.23 5.10
N ASN A 282 -3.31 11.54 5.18
CA ASN A 282 -4.24 12.24 4.29
C ASN A 282 -3.57 12.83 3.04
N GLY A 283 -2.24 12.82 2.96
CA GLY A 283 -1.55 13.42 1.83
C GLY A 283 -0.08 13.72 2.10
N HIS A 284 0.62 14.06 1.02
CA HIS A 284 2.00 14.52 1.06
C HIS A 284 2.10 15.98 1.52
N GLY A 285 3.26 16.36 2.03
CA GLY A 285 3.52 17.75 2.38
C GLY A 285 3.73 18.65 1.15
N PRO A 286 3.79 19.97 1.38
CA PRO A 286 3.80 20.96 0.30
C PRO A 286 4.99 20.82 -0.64
N TYR A 287 6.17 20.44 -0.12
CA TYR A 287 7.36 20.26 -0.94
C TYR A 287 7.17 19.17 -2.01
N ARG A 288 6.74 17.97 -1.62
CA ARG A 288 6.52 16.86 -2.56
C ARG A 288 5.39 17.13 -3.55
N ILE A 289 4.31 17.78 -3.10
CA ILE A 289 3.22 18.22 -3.97
C ILE A 289 3.75 19.22 -5.01
N GLY A 290 4.50 20.23 -4.57
CA GLY A 290 5.11 21.25 -5.43
C GLY A 290 6.12 20.64 -6.41
N PHE A 291 6.96 19.73 -5.94
CA PHE A 291 7.93 19.01 -6.75
C PHE A 291 7.25 18.29 -7.92
N TYR A 292 6.23 17.46 -7.64
CA TYR A 292 5.54 16.73 -8.71
C TYR A 292 4.67 17.62 -9.59
N LYS A 293 4.16 18.74 -9.06
CA LYS A 293 3.50 19.75 -9.89
C LYS A 293 4.48 20.34 -10.91
N LEU A 294 5.69 20.70 -10.50
CA LEU A 294 6.72 21.22 -11.40
C LEU A 294 7.15 20.19 -12.45
N VAL A 295 7.27 18.91 -12.06
CA VAL A 295 7.51 17.81 -13.02
C VAL A 295 6.40 17.79 -14.07
N THR A 296 5.12 17.83 -13.67
CA THR A 296 4.02 17.82 -14.63
C THR A 296 3.94 19.09 -15.48
N ASP A 297 4.28 20.25 -14.92
CA ASP A 297 4.34 21.52 -15.66
C ASP A 297 5.45 21.45 -16.73
N GLU A 298 6.61 20.89 -16.41
CA GLU A 298 7.72 20.71 -17.35
C GLU A 298 7.39 19.67 -18.43
N MET A 299 6.74 18.56 -18.06
CA MET A 299 6.23 17.58 -19.02
C MET A 299 5.32 18.21 -20.07
N ASN A 300 4.43 19.13 -19.66
CA ASN A 300 3.52 19.80 -20.61
C ASN A 300 4.27 20.71 -21.58
N LYS A 301 5.38 21.33 -21.15
CA LYS A 301 6.25 22.12 -22.04
C LYS A 301 6.95 21.23 -23.06
N VAL A 302 7.53 20.11 -22.59
CA VAL A 302 8.24 19.14 -23.45
C VAL A 302 7.27 18.42 -24.39
N GLY A 303 6.08 18.03 -23.90
CA GLY A 303 5.05 17.33 -24.68
C GLY A 303 4.46 18.17 -25.82
N CYS A 304 4.35 19.49 -25.65
CA CYS A 304 4.00 20.39 -26.75
C CYS A 304 5.02 20.36 -27.91
N CYS A 305 6.30 20.09 -27.63
CA CYS A 305 7.31 19.95 -28.67
C CYS A 305 7.23 18.61 -29.42
N PHE A 306 6.81 17.53 -28.77
CA PHE A 306 6.72 16.20 -29.39
C PHE A 306 5.42 15.98 -30.19
N LEU A 307 4.34 16.69 -29.87
CA LEU A 307 3.06 16.61 -30.59
C LEU A 307 2.95 17.57 -31.79
N SER A 308 4.01 18.31 -32.09
CA SER A 308 4.08 19.28 -33.21
C SER A 308 4.91 18.79 -34.40
N ILE A 309 5.25 17.50 -34.46
CA ILE A 309 6.00 16.87 -35.57
C ILE A 309 5.10 15.86 -36.28
#